data_AF-A0A2U3LXA5-F1
#
_entry.id   AF-A0A2U3LXA5-F1
#
_cell.length_a   1.000
_cell.length_b   1.000
_cell.length_c   1.000
_cell.angle_alpha   90.00
_cell.angle_beta   90.00
_cell.angle_gamma   90.00
#
_symmetry.space_group_name_H-M   'P 1'
#
loop_
_entity.id
_entity.type
_entity.pdbx_description
1 polymer ?
#
loop_
_entity_poly.entity_id
_entity_poly.type
_entity_poly.pdbx_seq_one_letter_code
_entity_poly.pdbx_strand_id
1 'polypeptide(L)'
;MDRRRCSANLGKLCQGLEDYAKANPSGIPSDPSGCAERLSDSLYLAHSTSDANFTRICASGYLVSASRRAASRGRALPPQRTEVLMGTDGSVFFYVSPFRYPNTGSGLLFAGSLELQHQNDGLATPFDSGGLLRIFTLPNSAESPQEFLARHEMPIPEHRRYLRMSMGQLFHKAEDYVEGLQPHRPGPIGLTGGDYRRWTHEVRIPDRVLVRSTHLQAAFAPLARTARDPEIRRFFGWCAGKGVDHIAFDTPRGREFETLQKTCLDYVRRLY
;
A
#
# COMPACT_ATOMS: atom_id res chain seq x y z
N MET A 1 -5.58 -14.98 12.97
CA MET A 1 -5.27 -13.58 13.38
C MET A 1 -5.91 -13.33 14.73
N ASP A 2 -5.21 -12.69 15.67
CA ASP A 2 -5.81 -12.20 16.92
C ASP A 2 -6.23 -10.73 16.75
N ARG A 3 -7.51 -10.51 16.43
CA ARG A 3 -8.08 -9.17 16.23
C ARG A 3 -8.03 -8.33 17.51
N ARG A 4 -8.06 -8.94 18.70
CA ARG A 4 -7.93 -8.21 19.98
C ARG A 4 -6.53 -7.66 20.13
N ARG A 5 -5.50 -8.46 19.84
CA ARG A 5 -4.10 -8.00 19.80
C ARG A 5 -3.93 -6.82 18.84
N CYS A 6 -4.43 -6.94 17.61
CA CYS A 6 -4.27 -5.89 16.61
C CYS A 6 -5.02 -4.60 17.03
N SER A 7 -6.21 -4.71 17.62
CA SER A 7 -6.95 -3.56 18.14
C SER A 7 -6.21 -2.87 19.28
N ALA A 8 -5.56 -3.64 20.17
CA ALA A 8 -4.71 -3.10 21.23
C ALA A 8 -3.46 -2.42 20.66
N ASN A 9 -2.84 -2.98 19.62
CA ASN A 9 -1.72 -2.36 18.92
C ASN A 9 -2.14 -1.01 18.32
N LEU A 10 -3.28 -0.94 17.62
CA LEU A 10 -3.82 0.31 17.07
C LEU A 10 -3.99 1.37 18.17
N GLY A 11 -4.58 1.01 19.32
CA GLY A 11 -4.72 1.90 20.46
C GLY A 11 -3.38 2.45 20.95
N LYS A 12 -2.39 1.56 21.13
CA LYS A 12 -1.02 1.94 21.55
C LYS A 12 -0.32 2.84 20.54
N LEU A 13 -0.48 2.57 19.25
CA LEU A 13 0.11 3.37 18.18
C LEU A 13 -0.49 4.77 18.13
N CYS A 14 -1.83 4.88 18.18
CA CYS A 14 -2.49 6.17 18.23
C CYS A 14 -2.06 6.98 19.46
N GLN A 15 -2.02 6.35 20.65
CA GLN A 15 -1.57 7.02 21.87
C GLN A 15 -0.10 7.46 21.77
N GLY A 16 0.78 6.57 21.29
CA GLY A 16 2.20 6.89 21.13
C GLY A 16 2.46 8.03 20.14
N LEU A 17 1.62 8.16 19.11
CA LEU A 17 1.67 9.28 18.17
C LEU A 17 1.22 10.60 18.82
N GLU A 18 0.13 10.58 19.59
CA GLU A 18 -0.31 11.75 20.36
C GLU A 18 0.73 12.21 21.39
N ASP A 19 1.29 11.27 22.15
CA ASP A 19 2.30 11.56 23.17
C ASP A 19 3.57 12.13 22.52
N TYR A 20 4.00 11.53 21.40
CA TYR A 20 5.10 12.06 20.60
C TYR A 20 4.81 13.49 20.12
N ALA A 21 3.61 13.75 19.61
CA ALA A 21 3.23 15.06 19.10
C ALA A 21 3.21 16.14 20.18
N LYS A 22 2.73 15.80 21.38
CA LYS A 22 2.74 16.66 22.59
C LYS A 22 4.16 16.94 23.09
N ALA A 23 5.02 15.92 23.12
CA ALA A 23 6.40 16.05 23.59
C ALA A 23 7.29 16.84 22.62
N ASN A 24 6.91 16.91 21.34
CA ASN A 24 7.71 17.53 20.28
C ASN A 24 6.91 18.59 19.48
N PRO A 25 6.43 19.69 20.09
CA PRO A 25 5.57 20.64 19.40
C PRO A 25 6.28 21.27 18.18
N SER A 26 5.65 21.26 17.00
CA SER A 26 6.21 21.87 15.78
C SER A 26 5.79 23.31 15.54
N GLY A 27 4.82 23.82 16.30
CA GLY A 27 4.17 25.11 16.01
C GLY A 27 3.27 25.09 14.77
N ILE A 28 3.17 23.97 14.04
CA ILE A 28 2.23 23.77 12.94
C ILE A 28 0.91 23.23 13.54
N PRO A 29 -0.25 23.81 13.19
CA PRO A 29 -1.55 23.26 13.60
C PRO A 29 -1.70 21.81 13.16
N SER A 30 -2.41 21.00 13.95
CA SER A 30 -2.73 19.64 13.50
C SER A 30 -3.70 19.70 12.32
N ASP A 31 -3.38 18.97 11.26
CA ASP A 31 -4.15 18.93 10.00
C ASP A 31 -4.51 20.34 9.46
N PRO A 32 -3.52 21.15 9.07
CA PRO A 32 -3.76 22.54 8.70
C PRO A 32 -4.56 22.70 7.41
N SER A 33 -4.61 21.68 6.55
CA SER A 33 -5.50 21.66 5.38
C SER A 33 -6.91 21.15 5.69
N GLY A 34 -7.14 20.54 6.86
CA GLY A 34 -8.42 19.90 7.21
C GLY A 34 -8.73 18.68 6.33
N CYS A 35 -7.74 18.16 5.60
CA CYS A 35 -7.92 17.12 4.61
C CYS A 35 -7.64 15.71 5.15
N ALA A 36 -7.04 15.57 6.34
CA ALA A 36 -6.55 14.28 6.81
C ALA A 36 -7.67 13.24 6.93
N GLU A 37 -8.85 13.61 7.43
CA GLU A 37 -10.00 12.71 7.56
C GLU A 37 -10.52 12.25 6.18
N ARG A 38 -10.79 13.21 5.29
CA ARG A 38 -11.25 12.92 3.93
C ARG A 38 -10.24 12.02 3.19
N LEU A 39 -8.94 12.32 3.29
CA LEU A 39 -7.88 11.56 2.63
C LEU A 39 -7.71 10.17 3.24
N SER A 40 -7.71 10.05 4.57
CA SER A 40 -7.56 8.74 5.23
C SER A 40 -8.68 7.78 4.84
N ASP A 41 -9.90 8.29 4.62
CA ASP A 41 -11.06 7.47 4.29
C ASP A 41 -11.15 7.18 2.79
N SER A 42 -10.78 8.15 1.94
CA SER A 42 -10.97 8.07 0.49
C SER A 42 -9.79 7.45 -0.26
N LEU A 43 -8.60 7.40 0.34
CA LEU A 43 -7.41 6.88 -0.35
C LEU A 43 -7.58 5.40 -0.74
N TYR A 44 -7.24 5.13 -2.00
CA TYR A 44 -7.28 3.81 -2.59
C TYR A 44 -6.21 2.87 -2.01
N LEU A 45 -6.46 1.58 -2.18
CA LEU A 45 -5.48 0.51 -2.03
C LEU A 45 -4.74 0.31 -3.36
N ALA A 46 -3.49 0.73 -3.41
CA ALA A 46 -2.66 0.62 -4.60
C ALA A 46 -1.86 -0.69 -4.63
N HIS A 47 -1.88 -1.35 -5.79
CA HIS A 47 -1.03 -2.49 -6.10
C HIS A 47 -0.31 -2.24 -7.43
N SER A 48 1.01 -2.10 -7.42
CA SER A 48 1.81 -2.04 -8.65
C SER A 48 2.64 -3.30 -8.86
N THR A 49 2.91 -3.62 -10.12
CA THR A 49 3.67 -4.82 -10.48
C THR A 49 4.41 -4.67 -11.81
N SER A 50 5.23 -5.68 -12.13
CA SER A 50 5.91 -5.75 -13.42
C SER A 50 4.96 -6.18 -14.54
N ASP A 51 5.29 -5.81 -15.78
CA ASP A 51 4.47 -6.11 -16.96
C ASP A 51 4.07 -7.59 -17.05
N ALA A 52 5.03 -8.51 -16.89
CA ALA A 52 4.77 -9.95 -16.97
C ALA A 52 3.81 -10.46 -15.89
N ASN A 53 3.80 -9.82 -14.71
CA ASN A 53 2.83 -10.14 -13.67
C ASN A 53 1.47 -9.51 -13.96
N PHE A 54 1.45 -8.29 -14.50
CA PHE A 54 0.22 -7.59 -14.87
C PHE A 54 -0.57 -8.36 -15.94
N THR A 55 0.10 -8.87 -16.98
CA THR A 55 -0.51 -9.77 -17.98
C THR A 55 -1.19 -10.97 -17.30
N ARG A 56 -0.50 -11.63 -16.36
CA ARG A 56 -1.05 -12.80 -15.65
C ARG A 56 -2.25 -12.43 -14.78
N ILE A 57 -2.24 -11.26 -14.16
CA ILE A 57 -3.36 -10.75 -13.37
C ILE A 57 -4.56 -10.46 -14.27
N CYS A 58 -4.35 -9.83 -15.43
CA CYS A 58 -5.41 -9.58 -16.42
C CYS A 58 -6.02 -10.89 -16.93
N ALA A 59 -5.19 -11.90 -17.18
CA ALA A 59 -5.62 -13.22 -17.63
C ALA A 59 -6.40 -13.98 -16.56
N SER A 60 -5.88 -14.05 -15.34
CA SER A 60 -6.49 -14.83 -14.25
C SER A 60 -7.71 -14.12 -13.64
N GLY A 61 -7.73 -12.79 -13.65
CA GLY A 61 -8.70 -11.98 -12.91
C GLY A 61 -8.42 -11.88 -11.40
N TYR A 62 -7.26 -12.35 -10.93
CA TYR A 62 -6.91 -12.35 -9.51
C TYR A 62 -5.51 -11.81 -9.24
N LEU A 63 -5.39 -11.02 -8.16
CA LEU A 63 -4.14 -10.90 -7.42
C LEU A 63 -4.01 -12.12 -6.51
N VAL A 64 -2.81 -12.69 -6.42
CA VAL A 64 -2.55 -13.89 -5.61
C VAL A 64 -1.28 -13.74 -4.81
N SER A 65 -1.34 -14.25 -3.57
CA SER A 65 -0.21 -14.31 -2.65
C SER A 65 0.97 -15.10 -3.23
N ALA A 66 2.15 -14.89 -2.66
CA ALA A 66 3.34 -15.62 -3.06
C ALA A 66 3.15 -17.13 -2.91
N SER A 67 2.54 -17.56 -1.81
CA SER A 67 2.32 -18.99 -1.50
C SER A 67 1.30 -19.63 -2.41
N ARG A 68 0.17 -18.97 -2.69
CA ARG A 68 -0.79 -19.47 -3.68
C ARG A 68 -0.16 -19.62 -5.06
N ARG A 69 0.66 -18.65 -5.46
CA ARG A 69 1.36 -18.68 -6.76
C ARG A 69 2.39 -19.79 -6.87
N ALA A 70 3.06 -20.12 -5.77
CA ALA A 70 4.01 -21.23 -5.71
C ALA A 70 3.27 -22.57 -5.76
N ALA A 71 2.23 -22.72 -4.94
CA ALA A 71 1.37 -23.91 -4.89
C ALA A 71 0.74 -24.22 -6.25
N SER A 72 0.24 -23.21 -6.98
CA SER A 72 -0.34 -23.41 -8.32
C SER A 72 0.66 -23.90 -9.37
N ARG A 73 1.96 -23.91 -9.05
CA ARG A 73 3.04 -24.42 -9.91
C ARG A 73 3.66 -25.71 -9.36
N GLY A 74 3.11 -26.28 -8.27
CA GLY A 74 3.70 -27.41 -7.58
C GLY A 74 5.08 -27.11 -6.99
N ARG A 75 5.34 -25.86 -6.57
CA ARG A 75 6.63 -25.43 -6.04
C ARG A 75 6.50 -24.92 -4.60
N ALA A 76 7.54 -25.15 -3.80
CA ALA A 76 7.72 -24.47 -2.52
C ALA A 76 8.28 -23.05 -2.74
N LEU A 77 7.98 -22.14 -1.82
CA LEU A 77 8.65 -20.84 -1.78
C LEU A 77 10.07 -21.00 -1.21
N PRO A 78 11.08 -20.29 -1.76
CA PRO A 78 12.40 -20.27 -1.17
C PRO A 78 12.36 -19.73 0.27
N PRO A 79 13.06 -20.36 1.23
CA PRO A 79 13.01 -19.95 2.64
C PRO A 79 13.61 -18.55 2.87
N GLN A 80 14.53 -18.11 2.03
CA GLN A 80 15.18 -16.80 2.11
C GLN A 80 14.36 -15.66 1.48
N ARG A 81 13.16 -15.97 0.99
CA ARG A 81 12.31 -14.96 0.36
C ARG A 81 11.73 -14.04 1.44
N THR A 82 11.72 -12.73 1.19
CA THR A 82 11.25 -11.71 2.13
C THR A 82 9.88 -12.03 2.73
N GLU A 83 8.90 -12.43 1.91
CA GLU A 83 7.56 -12.73 2.41
C GLU A 83 7.55 -13.96 3.35
N VAL A 84 8.43 -14.95 3.12
CA VAL A 84 8.55 -16.13 4.00
C VAL A 84 9.21 -15.75 5.32
N LEU A 85 10.32 -15.00 5.26
CA LEU A 85 11.02 -14.52 6.45
C LEU A 85 10.12 -13.65 7.33
N MET A 86 9.27 -12.82 6.73
CA MET A 86 8.31 -11.97 7.45
C MET A 86 7.01 -12.68 7.86
N GLY A 87 6.79 -13.93 7.43
CA GLY A 87 5.52 -14.66 7.68
C GLY A 87 4.31 -14.03 6.97
N THR A 88 4.53 -13.39 5.82
CA THR A 88 3.52 -12.67 5.03
C THR A 88 3.31 -13.27 3.64
N ASP A 89 3.90 -14.43 3.36
CA ASP A 89 3.86 -15.16 2.08
C ASP A 89 2.44 -15.55 1.64
N GLY A 90 1.53 -15.69 2.60
CA GLY A 90 0.11 -15.90 2.39
C GLY A 90 -0.69 -14.65 2.03
N SER A 91 -0.07 -13.46 1.91
CA SER A 91 -0.79 -12.20 1.70
C SER A 91 -0.61 -11.63 0.27
N VAL A 92 -1.63 -10.87 -0.15
CA VAL A 92 -1.57 -9.90 -1.24
C VAL A 92 -1.35 -8.52 -0.61
N PHE A 93 -0.35 -7.80 -1.10
CA PHE A 93 0.07 -6.51 -0.56
C PHE A 93 -0.55 -5.35 -1.35
N PHE A 94 -1.01 -4.36 -0.60
CA PHE A 94 -1.52 -3.08 -1.07
C PHE A 94 -0.87 -1.96 -0.27
N TYR A 95 -0.94 -0.75 -0.79
CA TYR A 95 -0.48 0.45 -0.11
C TYR A 95 -1.56 1.52 -0.13
N VAL A 96 -1.79 2.19 1.00
CA VAL A 96 -2.77 3.30 1.08
C VAL A 96 -2.09 4.59 0.65
N SER A 97 -1.72 4.66 -0.62
CA SER A 97 -1.01 5.78 -1.25
C SER A 97 -1.05 5.64 -2.77
N PRO A 98 -0.65 6.67 -3.54
CA PRO A 98 -0.24 6.47 -4.93
C PRO A 98 0.87 5.41 -5.06
N PHE A 99 1.14 4.94 -6.28
CA PHE A 99 2.14 3.89 -6.49
C PHE A 99 3.52 4.30 -5.97
N ARG A 100 4.04 3.48 -5.05
CA ARG A 100 5.25 3.73 -4.27
C ARG A 100 6.28 2.61 -4.40
N TYR A 101 6.02 1.58 -5.19
CA TYR A 101 6.96 0.46 -5.32
C TYR A 101 7.78 0.56 -6.61
N PRO A 102 9.10 0.85 -6.54
CA PRO A 102 9.92 1.07 -7.72
C PRO A 102 10.03 -0.18 -8.61
N ASN A 103 10.48 0.00 -9.84
CA ASN A 103 10.62 -1.06 -10.85
C ASN A 103 9.30 -1.76 -11.22
N THR A 104 8.20 -1.02 -11.17
CA THR A 104 6.88 -1.47 -11.61
C THR A 104 6.41 -0.58 -12.76
N GLY A 105 5.66 -1.17 -13.71
CA GLY A 105 5.23 -0.47 -14.92
C GLY A 105 3.72 -0.44 -15.11
N SER A 106 2.97 -1.19 -14.29
CA SER A 106 1.50 -1.22 -14.32
C SER A 106 0.97 -1.30 -12.90
N GLY A 107 -0.29 -0.90 -12.71
CA GLY A 107 -0.89 -0.90 -11.40
C GLY A 107 -2.40 -0.88 -11.39
N LEU A 108 -2.96 -1.18 -10.22
CA LEU A 108 -4.38 -1.22 -9.94
C LEU A 108 -4.66 -0.40 -8.68
N LEU A 109 -5.73 0.37 -8.69
CA LEU A 109 -6.28 1.06 -7.53
C LEU A 109 -7.62 0.44 -7.15
N PHE A 110 -7.74 0.01 -5.90
CA PHE A 110 -8.97 -0.52 -5.33
C PHE A 110 -9.56 0.45 -4.32
N ALA A 111 -10.89 0.53 -4.23
CA ALA A 111 -11.59 1.31 -3.22
C ALA A 111 -11.24 0.82 -1.81
N GLY A 112 -11.17 1.76 -0.85
CA GLY A 112 -10.94 1.44 0.56
C GLY A 112 -11.98 0.48 1.15
N SER A 113 -13.19 0.44 0.58
CA SER A 113 -14.25 -0.51 0.94
C SER A 113 -13.85 -1.98 0.80
N LEU A 114 -12.80 -2.30 0.02
CA LEU A 114 -12.26 -3.67 -0.05
C LEU A 114 -11.80 -4.16 1.34
N GLU A 115 -11.32 -3.27 2.19
CA GLU A 115 -10.90 -3.59 3.56
C GLU A 115 -12.06 -4.16 4.41
N LEU A 116 -13.29 -3.72 4.15
CA LEU A 116 -14.48 -4.19 4.88
C LEU A 116 -14.75 -5.67 4.63
N GLN A 117 -14.40 -6.19 3.45
CA GLN A 117 -14.52 -7.62 3.14
C GLN A 117 -13.52 -8.47 3.93
N HIS A 118 -12.47 -7.85 4.45
CA HIS A 118 -11.34 -8.48 5.10
C HIS A 118 -11.12 -7.98 6.53
N GLN A 119 -12.19 -7.50 7.17
CA GLN A 119 -12.10 -7.02 8.55
C GLN A 119 -11.67 -8.11 9.56
N ASN A 120 -11.93 -9.38 9.25
CA ASN A 120 -11.64 -10.48 10.17
C ASN A 120 -10.27 -11.13 9.94
N ASP A 121 -9.68 -10.95 8.75
CA ASP A 121 -8.51 -11.71 8.29
C ASP A 121 -7.39 -10.84 7.68
N GLY A 122 -7.67 -9.59 7.32
CA GLY A 122 -6.69 -8.63 6.80
C GLY A 122 -6.01 -7.78 7.87
N LEU A 123 -4.82 -7.31 7.54
CA LEU A 123 -3.92 -6.57 8.45
C LEU A 123 -3.35 -5.34 7.76
N ALA A 124 -2.94 -4.36 8.56
CA ALA A 124 -2.19 -3.21 8.08
C ALA A 124 -1.00 -2.89 8.98
N THR A 125 0.01 -2.23 8.42
CA THR A 125 1.13 -1.65 9.15
C THR A 125 1.43 -0.25 8.64
N PRO A 126 1.94 0.66 9.48
CA PRO A 126 2.20 2.05 9.08
C PRO A 126 3.49 2.23 8.24
N PHE A 127 4.00 1.14 7.67
CA PHE A 127 5.22 1.05 6.86
C PHE A 127 5.17 -0.21 5.96
N ASP A 128 6.01 -0.23 4.93
CA ASP A 128 6.31 -1.41 4.08
C ASP A 128 7.08 -2.48 4.88
N SER A 129 6.45 -3.63 5.13
CA SER A 129 7.03 -4.72 5.90
C SER A 129 8.27 -5.33 5.24
N GLY A 130 8.36 -5.31 3.90
CA GLY A 130 9.51 -5.80 3.16
C GLY A 130 10.75 -4.93 3.35
N GLY A 131 10.57 -3.66 3.73
CA GLY A 131 11.65 -2.74 4.04
C GLY A 131 12.43 -3.10 5.30
N LEU A 132 11.79 -3.78 6.27
CA LEU A 132 12.41 -4.18 7.55
C LEU A 132 13.61 -5.12 7.37
N LEU A 133 13.64 -5.93 6.31
CA LEU A 133 14.74 -6.86 6.02
C LEU A 133 15.82 -6.28 5.11
N ARG A 134 15.58 -5.12 4.48
CA ARG A 134 16.38 -4.69 3.33
C ARG A 134 16.98 -3.31 3.48
N ILE A 135 16.19 -2.35 3.94
CA ILE A 135 16.53 -0.92 3.79
C ILE A 135 16.22 -0.08 5.03
N PHE A 136 15.45 -0.59 5.99
CA PHE A 136 15.14 0.11 7.23
C PHE A 136 16.05 -0.32 8.36
N THR A 137 16.35 0.61 9.25
CA THR A 137 17.06 0.37 10.49
C THR A 137 16.06 0.38 11.64
N LEU A 138 16.02 -0.72 12.39
CA LEU A 138 15.19 -0.86 13.59
C LEU A 138 15.73 0.01 14.72
N PRO A 139 14.84 0.60 15.56
CA PRO A 139 15.27 1.38 16.73
C PRO A 139 15.96 0.51 17.78
N ASN A 140 15.58 -0.77 17.89
CA ASN A 140 16.22 -1.75 18.75
C ASN A 140 16.84 -2.84 17.87
N SER A 141 18.17 -2.93 17.83
CA SER A 141 18.88 -3.93 17.02
C SER A 141 18.74 -5.36 17.54
N ALA A 142 18.30 -5.55 18.78
CA ALA A 142 18.02 -6.87 19.35
C ALA A 142 16.60 -7.38 19.03
N GLU A 143 15.69 -6.51 18.60
CA GLU A 143 14.34 -6.90 18.18
C GLU A 143 14.38 -7.51 16.78
N SER A 144 13.74 -8.65 16.59
CA SER A 144 13.64 -9.24 15.25
C SER A 144 12.66 -8.44 14.36
N PRO A 145 12.88 -8.40 13.03
CA PRO A 145 11.93 -7.79 12.09
C PRO A 145 10.49 -8.32 12.22
N GLN A 146 10.32 -9.61 12.54
CA GLN A 146 9.01 -10.23 12.71
C GLN A 146 8.30 -9.77 13.99
N GLU A 147 9.03 -9.64 15.10
CA GLU A 147 8.50 -9.08 16.35
C GLU A 147 8.11 -7.61 16.16
N PHE A 148 8.99 -6.83 15.51
CA PHE A 148 8.70 -5.45 15.15
C PHE A 148 7.44 -5.37 14.30
N LEU A 149 7.31 -6.22 13.27
CA LEU A 149 6.11 -6.28 12.45
C LEU A 149 4.87 -6.56 13.30
N ALA A 150 4.89 -7.65 14.08
CA ALA A 150 3.75 -8.15 14.85
C ALA A 150 3.19 -7.14 15.85
N ARG A 151 4.03 -6.31 16.47
CA ARG A 151 3.58 -5.27 17.42
C ARG A 151 3.04 -4.00 16.74
N HIS A 152 3.25 -3.84 15.43
CA HIS A 152 2.71 -2.73 14.65
C HIS A 152 1.52 -3.12 13.76
N GLU A 153 1.10 -4.38 13.80
CA GLU A 153 -0.08 -4.84 13.05
C GLU A 153 -1.35 -4.22 13.61
N MET A 154 -2.13 -3.59 12.72
CA MET A 154 -3.42 -2.97 12.98
C MET A 154 -4.52 -3.71 12.23
N PRO A 155 -5.76 -3.74 12.75
CA PRO A 155 -6.89 -4.29 12.03
C PRO A 155 -7.29 -3.36 10.89
N ILE A 156 -7.81 -3.94 9.81
CA ILE A 156 -8.47 -3.19 8.75
C ILE A 156 -10.00 -3.27 8.95
N PRO A 157 -10.76 -2.20 8.63
CA PRO A 157 -10.32 -0.91 8.10
C PRO A 157 -9.79 0.08 9.16
N GLU A 158 -9.82 -0.25 10.46
CA GLU A 158 -9.63 0.73 11.54
C GLU A 158 -8.23 1.37 11.57
N HIS A 159 -7.23 0.75 10.93
CA HIS A 159 -5.89 1.33 10.72
C HIS A 159 -5.92 2.74 10.11
N ARG A 160 -6.97 3.08 9.34
CA ARG A 160 -7.18 4.41 8.76
C ARG A 160 -7.26 5.51 9.81
N ARG A 161 -7.67 5.18 11.05
CA ARG A 161 -7.57 6.10 12.20
C ARG A 161 -6.13 6.55 12.45
N TYR A 162 -5.18 5.61 12.46
CA TYR A 162 -3.76 5.95 12.64
C TYR A 162 -3.23 6.70 11.42
N LEU A 163 -3.64 6.33 10.21
CA LEU A 163 -3.26 7.05 8.98
C LEU A 163 -3.66 8.53 9.05
N ARG A 164 -4.92 8.81 9.44
CA ARG A 164 -5.44 10.17 9.64
C ARG A 164 -4.58 10.97 10.61
N MET A 165 -4.27 10.38 11.77
CA MET A 165 -3.44 11.03 12.78
C MET A 165 -2.01 11.26 12.28
N SER A 166 -1.44 10.28 11.59
CA SER A 166 -0.10 10.36 10.99
C SER A 166 -0.01 11.52 10.01
N MET A 167 -0.97 11.64 9.09
CA MET A 167 -1.07 12.77 8.16
C MET A 167 -1.15 14.11 8.90
N GLY A 168 -2.06 14.23 9.87
CA GLY A 168 -2.31 15.49 10.57
C GLY A 168 -1.22 15.92 11.55
N GLN A 169 -0.35 15.00 12.01
CA GLN A 169 0.65 15.30 13.05
C GLN A 169 2.09 15.22 12.55
N LEU A 170 2.39 14.43 11.51
CA LEU A 170 3.75 14.22 11.02
C LEU A 170 4.08 15.01 9.76
N PHE A 171 3.08 15.40 8.96
CA PHE A 171 3.29 16.10 7.69
C PHE A 171 2.97 17.59 7.80
N HIS A 172 3.51 18.45 6.91
CA HIS A 172 3.17 19.88 6.95
C HIS A 172 1.71 20.09 6.57
N LYS A 173 1.19 19.28 5.64
CA LYS A 173 -0.23 19.14 5.32
C LYS A 173 -0.52 17.68 4.94
N ALA A 174 -1.77 17.24 5.06
CA ALA A 174 -2.13 15.83 4.82
C ALA A 174 -1.80 15.36 3.38
N GLU A 175 -1.86 16.28 2.42
CA GLU A 175 -1.53 16.07 1.02
C GLU A 175 -0.06 15.68 0.82
N ASP A 176 0.86 16.15 1.67
CA ASP A 176 2.28 15.81 1.55
C ASP A 176 2.52 14.31 1.69
N TYR A 177 1.69 13.62 2.47
CA TYR A 177 1.68 12.16 2.50
C TYR A 177 1.35 11.63 1.10
N VAL A 178 0.26 12.09 0.48
CA VAL A 178 -0.17 11.62 -0.85
C VAL A 178 0.92 11.86 -1.90
N GLU A 179 1.54 13.02 -1.86
CA GLU A 179 2.65 13.44 -2.73
C GLU A 179 3.95 12.64 -2.49
N GLY A 180 4.03 11.84 -1.42
CA GLY A 180 5.20 11.04 -1.08
C GLY A 180 6.37 11.87 -0.56
N LEU A 181 6.08 13.06 -0.01
CA LEU A 181 7.08 13.92 0.62
C LEU A 181 7.49 13.36 1.98
N GLN A 182 8.61 13.86 2.50
CA GLN A 182 9.04 13.48 3.85
C GLN A 182 8.16 14.20 4.88
N PRO A 183 7.72 13.52 5.96
CA PRO A 183 7.11 14.18 7.08
C PRO A 183 8.12 15.13 7.74
N HIS A 184 7.63 16.24 8.26
CA HIS A 184 8.44 17.22 9.00
C HIS A 184 8.88 16.69 10.37
N ARG A 185 8.25 15.61 10.85
CA ARG A 185 8.67 14.86 12.04
C ARG A 185 8.83 13.37 11.71
N PRO A 186 9.83 12.67 12.25
CA PRO A 186 10.04 11.24 11.99
C PRO A 186 8.93 10.34 12.58
N GLY A 187 8.23 10.80 13.62
CA GLY A 187 7.17 10.04 14.30
C GLY A 187 7.69 9.01 15.31
N PRO A 188 6.77 8.37 16.07
CA PRO A 188 7.11 7.50 17.19
C PRO A 188 7.58 6.09 16.80
N ILE A 189 7.41 5.68 15.53
CA ILE A 189 7.73 4.32 15.07
C ILE A 189 9.23 4.05 15.13
N GLY A 190 10.05 5.09 14.92
CA GLY A 190 11.51 5.02 15.08
C GLY A 190 12.26 4.30 13.95
N LEU A 191 11.59 3.93 12.85
CA LEU A 191 12.28 3.41 11.67
C LEU A 191 13.11 4.52 11.01
N THR A 192 14.39 4.23 10.78
CA THR A 192 15.31 5.13 10.07
C THR A 192 15.91 4.45 8.84
N GLY A 193 16.72 5.18 8.06
CA GLY A 193 17.21 4.73 6.76
C GLY A 193 16.08 4.65 5.71
N GLY A 194 16.37 3.95 4.60
CA GLY A 194 15.40 3.66 3.54
C GLY A 194 14.87 4.86 2.76
N ASP A 195 13.68 4.67 2.18
CA ASP A 195 12.97 5.66 1.36
C ASP A 195 11.59 5.97 1.96
N TYR A 196 10.72 6.63 1.20
CA TYR A 196 9.37 7.01 1.62
C TYR A 196 8.49 5.83 2.08
N ARG A 197 8.86 4.58 1.76
CA ARG A 197 8.12 3.38 2.17
C ARG A 197 8.11 3.15 3.68
N ARG A 198 9.02 3.80 4.42
CA ARG A 198 9.04 3.78 5.89
C ARG A 198 7.82 4.46 6.52
N TRP A 199 7.07 5.23 5.75
CA TRP A 199 5.82 5.88 6.18
C TRP A 199 4.63 5.48 5.29
N THR A 200 4.77 4.52 4.39
CA THR A 200 3.65 4.07 3.56
C THR A 200 2.86 3.02 4.31
N HIS A 201 1.56 3.26 4.52
CA HIS A 201 0.69 2.25 5.08
C HIS A 201 0.55 1.07 4.12
N GLU A 202 1.02 -0.09 4.56
CA GLU A 202 0.83 -1.36 3.89
C GLU A 202 -0.45 -2.03 4.40
N VAL A 203 -1.24 -2.58 3.48
CA VAL A 203 -2.41 -3.40 3.76
C VAL A 203 -2.17 -4.80 3.17
N ARG A 204 -2.37 -5.83 3.99
CA ARG A 204 -2.18 -7.24 3.65
C ARG A 204 -3.54 -7.93 3.67
N ILE A 205 -3.98 -8.41 2.51
CA ILE A 205 -5.20 -9.21 2.37
C ILE A 205 -4.81 -10.67 2.12
N PRO A 206 -5.37 -11.65 2.84
CA PRO A 206 -5.00 -13.04 2.67
C PRO A 206 -5.28 -13.58 1.26
N ASP A 207 -4.41 -14.47 0.83
CA ASP A 207 -4.60 -15.46 -0.21
C ASP A 207 -4.76 -14.92 -1.65
N ARG A 208 -5.88 -14.25 -1.94
CA ARG A 208 -6.18 -13.67 -3.26
C ARG A 208 -7.19 -12.54 -3.18
N VAL A 209 -7.13 -11.64 -4.15
CA VAL A 209 -8.11 -10.56 -4.35
C VAL A 209 -8.64 -10.61 -5.78
N LEU A 210 -9.97 -10.55 -5.92
CA LEU A 210 -10.62 -10.52 -7.23
C LEU A 210 -10.45 -9.14 -7.87
N VAL A 211 -9.81 -9.12 -9.05
CA VAL A 211 -9.57 -7.88 -9.81
C VAL A 211 -10.82 -7.40 -10.52
N ARG A 212 -11.56 -8.32 -11.14
CA ARG A 212 -12.84 -8.00 -11.79
C ARG A 212 -13.96 -7.90 -10.75
N SER A 213 -13.91 -6.88 -9.91
CA SER A 213 -14.85 -6.65 -8.81
C SER A 213 -15.33 -5.20 -8.78
N THR A 214 -16.38 -4.95 -7.99
CA THR A 214 -16.89 -3.59 -7.72
C THR A 214 -15.89 -2.71 -6.96
N HIS A 215 -14.83 -3.29 -6.42
CA HIS A 215 -13.80 -2.55 -5.70
C HIS A 215 -12.72 -2.00 -6.61
N LEU A 216 -12.52 -2.52 -7.83
CA LEU A 216 -11.54 -1.95 -8.73
C LEU A 216 -12.02 -0.58 -9.23
N GLN A 217 -11.21 0.45 -9.02
CA GLN A 217 -11.53 1.83 -9.37
C GLN A 217 -10.78 2.26 -10.63
N ALA A 218 -9.49 1.93 -10.70
CA ALA A 218 -8.67 2.27 -11.84
C ALA A 218 -7.60 1.22 -12.15
N ALA A 219 -7.32 1.03 -13.44
CA ALA A 219 -6.22 0.22 -13.94
C ALA A 219 -5.27 1.08 -14.78
N PHE A 220 -3.96 0.89 -14.59
CA PHE A 220 -2.91 1.68 -15.23
C PHE A 220 -1.96 0.75 -15.97
N ALA A 221 -1.71 1.02 -17.25
CA ALA A 221 -0.72 0.28 -18.03
C ALA A 221 -0.08 1.17 -19.10
N PRO A 222 1.15 0.88 -19.55
CA PRO A 222 1.77 1.62 -20.64
C PRO A 222 0.97 1.43 -21.93
N LEU A 223 0.86 2.49 -22.74
CA LEU A 223 0.13 2.48 -24.00
C LEU A 223 0.66 1.39 -24.95
N ALA A 224 1.99 1.27 -25.04
CA ALA A 224 2.63 0.23 -25.85
C ALA A 224 2.27 -1.20 -25.41
N ARG A 225 2.05 -1.43 -24.11
CA ARG A 225 1.63 -2.73 -23.58
C ARG A 225 0.17 -3.00 -23.86
N THR A 226 -0.67 -2.00 -23.63
CA THR A 226 -2.10 -2.05 -23.97
C THR A 226 -2.29 -2.33 -25.46
N ALA A 227 -1.44 -1.82 -26.35
CA ALA A 227 -1.56 -2.13 -27.79
C ALA A 227 -1.16 -3.58 -28.15
N ARG A 228 -0.15 -4.14 -27.48
CA ARG A 228 0.50 -5.41 -27.86
C ARG A 228 -0.07 -6.64 -27.16
N ASP A 229 -0.53 -6.49 -25.93
CA ASP A 229 -0.95 -7.62 -25.09
C ASP A 229 -2.47 -7.84 -25.16
N PRO A 230 -2.95 -8.98 -25.71
CA PRO A 230 -4.38 -9.25 -25.83
C PRO A 230 -5.08 -9.38 -24.47
N GLU A 231 -4.37 -9.82 -23.43
CA GLU A 231 -4.93 -9.99 -22.09
C GLU A 231 -5.20 -8.63 -21.43
N ILE A 232 -4.26 -7.70 -21.59
CA ILE A 232 -4.42 -6.32 -21.12
C ILE A 232 -5.55 -5.63 -21.91
N ARG A 233 -5.62 -5.79 -23.23
CA ARG A 233 -6.72 -5.22 -24.05
C ARG A 233 -8.07 -5.73 -23.63
N ARG A 234 -8.20 -7.04 -23.43
CA ARG A 234 -9.45 -7.67 -22.98
C ARG A 234 -9.85 -7.15 -21.60
N PHE A 235 -8.88 -7.00 -20.70
CA PHE A 235 -9.12 -6.44 -19.37
C PHE A 235 -9.56 -4.97 -19.44
N PHE A 236 -8.90 -4.14 -20.25
CA PHE A 236 -9.29 -2.74 -20.44
C PHE A 236 -10.68 -2.60 -21.10
N GLY A 237 -11.01 -3.49 -22.05
CA GLY A 237 -12.37 -3.57 -22.61
C GLY A 237 -13.42 -3.93 -21.56
N TRP A 238 -13.09 -4.84 -20.63
CA TRP A 238 -13.95 -5.11 -19.47
C TRP A 238 -14.09 -3.90 -18.55
N CYS A 239 -13.00 -3.17 -18.27
CA CYS A 239 -13.06 -1.94 -17.46
C CYS A 239 -14.00 -0.91 -18.09
N ALA A 240 -13.86 -0.65 -19.39
CA ALA A 240 -14.74 0.23 -20.14
C ALA A 240 -16.22 -0.19 -20.03
N GLY A 241 -16.51 -1.48 -20.20
CA GLY A 241 -17.86 -2.04 -20.07
C GLY A 241 -18.43 -2.02 -18.65
N LYS A 242 -17.62 -1.74 -17.62
CA LYS A 242 -18.03 -1.70 -16.21
C LYS A 242 -17.89 -0.32 -15.57
N GLY A 243 -17.51 0.70 -16.34
CA GLY A 243 -17.27 2.04 -15.81
C GLY A 243 -16.08 2.12 -14.85
N VAL A 244 -15.11 1.21 -14.98
CA VAL A 244 -13.84 1.28 -14.26
C VAL A 244 -12.86 2.11 -15.09
N ASP A 245 -12.17 3.05 -14.44
CA ASP A 245 -11.19 3.88 -15.12
C ASP A 245 -10.03 3.02 -15.63
N HIS A 246 -9.61 3.27 -16.87
CA HIS A 246 -8.53 2.53 -17.51
C HIS A 246 -7.59 3.54 -18.17
N ILE A 247 -6.43 3.71 -17.57
CA ILE A 247 -5.46 4.72 -17.96
C ILE A 247 -4.32 4.04 -18.72
N ALA A 248 -4.31 4.25 -20.03
CA ALA A 248 -3.15 3.99 -20.87
C ALA A 248 -2.28 5.24 -20.92
N PHE A 249 -0.99 5.12 -20.58
CA PHE A 249 -0.06 6.25 -20.58
C PHE A 249 1.14 5.98 -21.47
N ASP A 250 1.62 7.01 -22.16
CA ASP A 250 2.88 6.92 -22.89
C ASP A 250 4.06 7.10 -21.94
N THR A 251 5.14 6.36 -22.15
CA THR A 251 6.33 6.41 -21.29
C THR A 251 7.60 6.28 -22.12
N PRO A 252 8.60 7.16 -21.91
CA PRO A 252 9.96 6.89 -22.35
C PRO A 252 10.44 5.55 -21.77
N ARG A 253 11.28 4.82 -22.54
CA ARG A 253 11.87 3.56 -22.07
C ARG A 253 12.69 3.80 -20.80
N GLY A 254 12.51 2.94 -19.80
CA GLY A 254 13.24 3.01 -18.54
C GLY A 254 12.72 4.06 -17.55
N ARG A 255 11.58 4.69 -17.84
CA ARG A 255 10.88 5.66 -16.96
C ARG A 255 9.46 5.21 -16.62
N GLU A 256 9.20 3.91 -16.73
CA GLU A 256 7.86 3.34 -16.59
C GLU A 256 7.29 3.61 -15.19
N PHE A 257 8.11 3.47 -14.14
CA PHE A 257 7.67 3.68 -12.78
C PHE A 257 7.38 5.15 -12.48
N GLU A 258 8.27 6.07 -12.87
CA GLU A 258 8.07 7.50 -12.64
C GLU A 258 6.82 8.02 -13.37
N THR A 259 6.58 7.53 -14.59
CA THR A 259 5.38 7.88 -15.35
C THR A 259 4.13 7.29 -14.72
N LEU A 260 4.18 6.01 -14.28
CA LEU A 260 3.08 5.36 -13.55
C LEU A 260 2.75 6.12 -12.26
N GLN A 261 3.77 6.49 -11.48
CA GLN A 261 3.62 7.22 -10.23
C GLN A 261 2.98 8.59 -10.48
N LYS A 262 3.50 9.37 -11.43
CA LYS A 262 2.95 10.68 -11.79
C LYS A 262 1.49 10.57 -12.24
N THR A 263 1.20 9.64 -13.14
CA THR A 263 -0.15 9.42 -13.68
C THR A 263 -1.14 9.03 -12.58
N CYS A 264 -0.72 8.18 -11.65
CA CYS A 264 -1.52 7.80 -10.50
C CYS A 264 -1.74 8.97 -9.54
N LEU A 265 -0.72 9.78 -9.29
CA LEU A 265 -0.84 10.97 -8.45
C LEU A 265 -1.82 11.98 -9.05
N ASP A 266 -1.75 12.26 -10.35
CA ASP A 266 -2.70 13.14 -11.04
C ASP A 266 -4.14 12.61 -11.00
N TYR A 267 -4.30 11.28 -10.99
CA TYR A 267 -5.60 10.64 -10.78
C TYR A 267 -6.11 10.83 -9.34
N VAL A 268 -5.26 10.57 -8.34
CA VAL A 268 -5.62 10.65 -6.91
C VAL A 268 -5.86 12.08 -6.45
N ARG A 269 -5.20 13.08 -7.04
CA ARG A 269 -5.44 14.51 -6.78
C ARG A 269 -6.88 14.95 -7.03
N ARG A 270 -7.66 14.20 -7.83
CA ARG A 270 -9.09 14.49 -8.03
C ARG A 270 -9.94 14.27 -6.76
N LEU A 271 -9.39 13.60 -5.74
CA LEU A 271 -10.07 13.38 -4.47
C LEU A 271 -10.07 14.60 -3.54
N TYR A 272 -9.22 15.61 -3.80
CA TYR A 272 -9.04 16.75 -2.90
C TYR A 272 -8.80 18.08 -3.60
#